data_AF-A0A6A1VQP4-F1
#
_entry.id   AF-A0A6A1VQP4-F1
#
_cell.length_a   1.000
_cell.length_b   1.000
_cell.length_c   1.000
_cell.angle_alpha   90.00
_cell.angle_beta   90.00
_cell.angle_gamma   90.00
#
_symmetry.space_group_name_H-M   'P 1'
#
loop_
_entity.id
_entity.type
_entity.pdbx_description
1 polymer ?
#
loop_
_entity_poly.entity_id
_entity_poly.type
_entity_poly.pdbx_seq_one_letter_code
_entity_poly.pdbx_strand_id
1 'polypeptide(L)'
;MGGSHPGLLPPASAPDAGRKLANGFISIDCGLPENTSYQEETISGINYISDTTVVDTGLSRCISPEIKDTKKQYVWHLRSFPEGIRNCYTINNITGGNKYLIGAVFLYVNYDGEDKLPEFDLHLGAN
;
A
#
# COMPACT_ATOMS: atom_id res chain seq x y z
N MET A 1 25.69 9.37 48.62
CA MET A 1 25.86 8.48 47.44
C MET A 1 24.47 8.06 46.99
N GLY A 2 24.20 8.06 45.67
CA GLY A 2 23.00 7.46 45.09
C GLY A 2 22.04 8.46 44.43
N GLY A 3 22.45 9.10 43.34
CA GLY A 3 21.53 9.77 42.42
C GLY A 3 21.07 8.78 41.35
N SER A 4 19.76 8.55 41.24
CA SER A 4 19.14 7.70 40.22
C SER A 4 19.23 8.39 38.84
N HIS A 5 19.97 7.79 37.92
CA HIS A 5 19.90 8.14 36.50
C HIS A 5 18.57 7.67 35.91
N PRO A 6 17.83 8.50 35.15
CA PRO A 6 16.76 8.00 34.31
C PRO A 6 17.39 7.19 33.18
N GLY A 7 17.12 5.88 33.15
CA GLY A 7 17.53 5.01 32.06
C GLY A 7 16.85 5.46 30.77
N LEU A 8 17.64 5.74 29.73
CA LEU A 8 17.12 5.87 28.37
C LEU A 8 16.46 4.54 27.98
N LEU A 9 15.19 4.59 27.60
CA LEU A 9 14.56 3.51 26.84
C LEU A 9 15.39 3.29 25.55
N PRO A 10 15.69 2.04 25.17
CA PRO A 10 16.31 1.78 23.89
C PRO A 10 15.36 2.28 22.77
N PRO A 11 15.90 2.81 21.66
CA PRO A 11 15.08 3.17 20.52
C PRO A 11 14.31 1.93 20.04
N ALA A 12 13.05 2.13 19.67
CA ALA A 12 12.23 1.12 19.04
C ALA A 12 13.01 0.49 17.87
N SER A 13 13.07 -0.84 17.87
CA SER A 13 13.69 -1.63 16.81
C SER A 13 13.21 -1.18 15.44
N ALA A 14 14.13 -0.74 14.60
CA ALA A 14 13.89 -0.58 13.17
C ALA A 14 13.58 -1.95 12.55
N PRO A 15 12.51 -2.09 11.75
CA PRO A 15 12.41 -3.19 10.82
C PRO A 15 12.60 -2.61 9.41
N ASP A 16 13.83 -2.49 8.95
CA ASP A 16 14.03 -2.46 7.49
C ASP A 16 15.35 -3.11 7.09
N ALA A 17 15.43 -4.41 7.38
CA ALA A 17 16.43 -5.28 6.80
C ALA A 17 15.70 -6.42 6.10
N GLY A 18 15.57 -6.28 4.78
CA GLY A 18 15.29 -7.40 3.89
C GLY A 18 13.83 -7.82 3.85
N ARG A 19 13.00 -7.03 3.16
CA ARG A 19 11.70 -7.51 2.71
C ARG A 19 11.90 -8.64 1.70
N LYS A 20 11.87 -9.88 2.19
CA LYS A 20 11.93 -11.09 1.36
C LYS A 20 10.70 -11.11 0.46
N LEU A 21 10.89 -10.89 -0.83
CA LEU A 21 9.85 -11.01 -1.84
C LEU A 21 9.37 -12.47 -1.85
N ALA A 22 8.14 -12.73 -1.41
CA ALA A 22 7.51 -14.00 -1.72
C ALA A 22 7.44 -14.10 -3.25
N ASN A 23 8.18 -15.06 -3.83
CA ASN A 23 8.14 -15.41 -5.24
C ASN A 23 8.54 -14.31 -6.26
N GLY A 24 9.23 -13.24 -5.81
CA GLY A 24 9.74 -12.19 -6.70
C GLY A 24 8.75 -11.06 -7.02
N PHE A 25 7.59 -11.00 -6.35
CA PHE A 25 6.59 -9.95 -6.55
C PHE A 25 6.66 -8.88 -5.46
N ILE A 26 6.53 -7.61 -5.85
CA ILE A 26 6.16 -6.51 -4.95
C ILE A 26 4.66 -6.29 -5.16
N SER A 27 3.85 -6.75 -4.20
CA SER A 27 2.39 -6.54 -4.22
C SER A 27 2.00 -5.60 -3.08
N ILE A 28 1.23 -4.58 -3.43
CA ILE A 28 0.85 -3.47 -2.55
C ILE A 28 -0.68 -3.38 -2.61
N ASP A 29 -1.33 -3.41 -1.45
CA ASP A 29 -2.75 -3.15 -1.31
C ASP A 29 -2.93 -1.68 -0.91
N CYS A 30 -3.50 -0.91 -1.82
CA CYS A 30 -3.64 0.53 -1.71
C CYS A 30 -4.72 0.88 -0.68
N GLY A 31 -4.36 1.57 0.40
CA GLY A 31 -5.30 1.91 1.47
C GLY A 31 -5.37 0.87 2.60
N LEU A 32 -4.66 -0.26 2.50
CA LEU A 32 -4.60 -1.25 3.57
C LEU A 32 -3.95 -0.63 4.83
N PRO A 33 -4.46 -0.89 6.05
CA PRO A 33 -3.94 -0.30 7.28
C PRO A 33 -2.44 -0.52 7.49
N GLU A 34 -1.80 0.44 8.14
CA GLU A 34 -0.36 0.40 8.41
C GLU A 34 0.05 -0.89 9.14
N ASN A 35 1.25 -1.39 8.85
CA ASN A 35 1.83 -2.58 9.47
C ASN A 35 0.99 -3.86 9.30
N THR A 36 0.12 -3.90 8.28
CA THR A 36 -0.64 -5.11 7.93
C THR A 36 -0.21 -5.69 6.58
N SER A 37 -0.38 -7.00 6.46
CA SER A 37 -0.11 -7.78 5.25
C SER A 37 -0.93 -9.05 5.26
N TYR A 38 -1.20 -9.61 4.09
CA TYR A 38 -1.91 -10.88 3.97
C TYR A 38 -1.51 -11.60 2.68
N GLN A 39 -1.70 -12.92 2.69
CA GLN A 39 -1.60 -13.73 1.49
C GLN A 39 -2.95 -13.78 0.79
N GLU A 40 -2.99 -13.40 -0.49
CA GLU A 40 -4.23 -13.47 -1.27
C GLU A 40 -4.60 -14.95 -1.51
N GLU A 41 -5.70 -15.39 -0.89
CA GLU A 41 -6.11 -16.80 -0.90
C GLU A 41 -6.34 -17.33 -2.32
N THR A 42 -6.82 -16.46 -3.20
CA THR A 42 -7.23 -16.85 -4.55
C THR A 42 -6.09 -16.82 -5.57
N ILE A 43 -4.94 -16.26 -5.19
CA ILE A 43 -3.74 -16.21 -6.01
C ILE A 43 -2.57 -16.73 -5.19
N SER A 44 -2.32 -18.04 -5.32
CA SER A 44 -1.26 -18.72 -4.57
C SER A 44 0.08 -18.00 -4.70
N GLY A 45 0.72 -17.77 -3.55
CA GLY A 45 2.07 -17.23 -3.48
C GLY A 45 2.21 -15.70 -3.60
N ILE A 46 1.11 -14.94 -3.62
CA ILE A 46 1.17 -13.47 -3.58
C ILE A 46 0.85 -12.95 -2.18
N ASN A 47 1.80 -12.21 -1.59
CA ASN A 47 1.63 -11.52 -0.33
C ASN A 47 1.51 -10.01 -0.57
N TYR A 48 0.37 -9.44 -0.20
CA TYR A 48 0.12 -8.00 -0.26
C TYR A 48 0.54 -7.34 1.05
N ILE A 49 1.07 -6.13 0.95
CA ILE A 49 1.38 -5.28 2.10
C ILE A 49 0.64 -3.95 2.00
N SER A 50 0.60 -3.22 3.11
CA SER A 50 0.15 -1.83 3.13
C SER A 50 0.99 -0.89 2.24
N ASP A 51 0.32 0.05 1.60
CA ASP A 51 0.95 1.13 0.83
C ASP A 51 1.54 2.26 1.66
N THR A 52 1.29 2.28 2.97
CA THR A 52 1.65 3.38 3.88
C THR A 52 3.13 3.78 3.89
N THR A 53 4.05 2.89 3.52
CA THR A 53 5.48 3.18 3.46
C THR A 53 5.97 3.63 2.08
N VAL A 54 5.10 3.61 1.06
CA VAL A 54 5.45 3.90 -0.34
C VAL A 54 4.58 4.97 -0.97
N VAL A 55 3.47 5.38 -0.34
CA VAL A 55 2.61 6.48 -0.78
C VAL A 55 2.75 7.68 0.15
N ASP A 56 2.82 8.88 -0.42
CA ASP A 56 3.02 10.10 0.37
C ASP A 56 1.70 10.66 0.97
N THR A 57 0.59 10.48 0.26
CA THR A 57 -0.68 11.20 0.50
C THR A 57 -1.90 10.33 0.17
N GLY A 58 -3.09 10.93 0.26
CA GLY A 58 -4.35 10.31 -0.14
C GLY A 58 -5.08 9.62 1.00
N LEU A 59 -6.38 9.37 0.78
CA LEU A 59 -7.28 8.83 1.79
C LEU A 59 -7.47 7.32 1.59
N SER A 60 -7.28 6.57 2.67
CA SER A 60 -7.65 5.16 2.72
C SER A 60 -9.16 5.03 2.82
N ARG A 61 -9.72 4.12 2.03
CA ARG A 61 -11.15 3.80 1.99
C ARG A 61 -11.30 2.29 2.07
N CYS A 62 -12.38 1.83 2.69
CA CYS A 62 -12.74 0.43 2.77
C CYS A 62 -14.12 0.28 2.11
N ILE A 63 -14.26 -0.66 1.18
CA ILE A 63 -15.55 -0.90 0.52
C ILE A 63 -16.55 -1.53 1.50
N SER A 64 -17.84 -1.43 1.19
CA SER A 64 -18.89 -2.01 2.03
C SER A 64 -18.81 -3.54 2.08
N PRO A 65 -19.25 -4.17 3.20
CA PRO A 65 -19.24 -5.62 3.34
C PRO A 65 -19.95 -6.37 2.19
N GLU A 66 -21.09 -5.84 1.73
CA GLU A 66 -21.88 -6.42 0.63
C GLU A 66 -21.08 -6.57 -0.67
N ILE A 67 -20.13 -5.66 -0.92
CA ILE A 67 -19.30 -5.70 -2.12
C ILE A 67 -18.10 -6.63 -1.92
N LYS A 68 -17.55 -6.71 -0.70
CA LYS A 68 -16.39 -7.57 -0.39
C LYS A 68 -16.61 -9.02 -0.78
N ASP A 69 -17.82 -9.54 -0.56
CA ASP A 69 -18.18 -10.94 -0.89
C ASP A 69 -18.05 -11.26 -2.39
N THR A 70 -18.08 -10.24 -3.25
CA THR A 70 -17.96 -10.39 -4.72
C THR A 70 -16.57 -10.04 -5.26
N LYS A 71 -15.66 -9.59 -4.40
CA LYS A 71 -14.36 -9.04 -4.79
C LYS A 71 -13.21 -9.77 -4.09
N LYS A 72 -12.04 -9.74 -4.75
CA LYS A 72 -10.80 -10.23 -4.16
C LYS A 72 -10.32 -9.26 -3.08
N GLN A 73 -9.53 -9.76 -2.13
CA GLN A 73 -9.13 -8.97 -0.96
C GLN A 73 -8.28 -7.77 -1.36
N TYR A 74 -7.47 -7.87 -2.43
CA TYR A 74 -6.62 -6.77 -2.94
C TYR A 74 -7.36 -5.55 -3.50
N VAL A 75 -8.70 -5.53 -3.45
CA VAL A 75 -9.52 -4.34 -3.73
C VAL A 75 -10.54 -4.03 -2.62
N TRP A 76 -10.41 -4.65 -1.44
CA TRP A 76 -11.28 -4.34 -0.30
C TRP A 76 -10.93 -3.00 0.33
N HIS A 77 -9.64 -2.66 0.33
CA HIS A 77 -9.16 -1.32 0.64
C HIS A 77 -8.79 -0.63 -0.66
N LEU A 78 -8.96 0.69 -0.67
CA LEU A 78 -8.69 1.55 -1.81
C LEU A 78 -7.95 2.80 -1.32
N ARG A 79 -7.01 3.29 -2.13
CA ARG A 79 -6.43 4.63 -1.96
C ARG A 79 -7.12 5.58 -2.92
N SER A 80 -7.58 6.71 -2.40
CA SER A 80 -8.19 7.79 -3.15
C SER A 80 -7.36 9.06 -3.05
N PHE A 81 -7.37 9.87 -4.10
CA PHE A 81 -6.61 11.11 -4.18
C PHE A 81 -7.53 12.28 -4.55
N PRO A 82 -8.41 12.72 -3.64
CA PRO A 82 -9.33 13.84 -3.91
C PRO A 82 -8.62 15.20 -3.90
N GLU A 83 -7.43 15.27 -3.33
CA GLU A 83 -6.63 16.48 -3.19
C GLU A 83 -5.27 16.34 -3.89
N GLY A 84 -4.73 17.48 -4.30
CA GLY A 84 -3.46 17.56 -5.01
C GLY A 84 -3.58 17.34 -6.51
N ILE A 85 -2.53 17.76 -7.23
CA ILE A 85 -2.45 17.65 -8.70
C ILE A 85 -1.72 16.37 -9.11
N ARG A 86 -0.80 15.87 -8.27
CA ARG A 86 0.00 14.68 -8.50
C ARG A 86 0.27 13.99 -7.17
N ASN A 87 0.07 12.69 -7.13
CA ASN A 87 0.34 11.84 -5.97
C ASN A 87 1.23 10.68 -6.44
N CYS A 88 2.24 10.35 -5.63
CA CYS A 88 3.33 9.47 -6.05
C CYS A 88 3.38 8.20 -5.22
N TYR A 89 3.72 7.09 -5.88
CA TYR A 89 4.18 5.87 -5.23
C TYR A 89 5.67 5.71 -5.48
N THR A 90 6.46 5.60 -4.41
CA THR A 90 7.90 5.37 -4.49
C THR A 90 8.18 3.89 -4.26
N ILE A 91 8.41 3.15 -5.34
CA ILE A 91 8.75 1.73 -5.27
C ILE A 91 10.26 1.56 -5.13
N ASN A 92 10.68 1.15 -3.93
CA ASN A 92 12.07 0.88 -3.62
C ASN A 92 12.52 -0.47 -4.20
N ASN A 93 13.84 -0.68 -4.26
CA ASN A 93 14.48 -1.93 -4.68
C ASN A 93 14.24 -2.33 -6.16
N ILE A 94 14.05 -1.34 -7.03
CA ILE A 94 14.06 -1.52 -8.49
C ILE A 94 15.50 -1.41 -9.00
N THR A 95 15.96 -2.42 -9.72
CA THR A 95 17.31 -2.47 -10.29
C THR A 95 17.29 -1.98 -11.73
N GLY A 96 18.08 -0.95 -12.02
CA GLY A 96 18.23 -0.43 -13.38
C GLY A 96 18.71 -1.50 -14.37
N GLY A 97 18.16 -1.48 -15.59
CA GLY A 97 18.47 -2.46 -16.64
C GLY A 97 17.61 -3.72 -16.63
N ASN A 98 16.82 -3.94 -15.57
CA ASN A 98 15.85 -5.05 -15.52
C ASN A 98 14.51 -4.65 -16.14
N LYS A 99 13.80 -5.65 -16.68
CA LYS A 99 12.43 -5.50 -17.19
C LYS A 99 11.44 -5.94 -16.12
N TYR A 100 10.49 -5.07 -15.80
CA TYR A 100 9.44 -5.30 -14.81
C TYR A 100 8.07 -5.27 -15.48
N LEU A 101 7.16 -6.13 -15.01
CA LEU A 101 5.73 -6.01 -15.30
C LEU A 101 5.10 -5.18 -14.19
N ILE A 102 4.39 -4.12 -14.57
CA ILE A 102 3.64 -3.27 -13.64
C ILE A 102 2.16 -3.54 -13.89
N GLY A 103 1.46 -3.97 -12.84
CA GLY A 103 0.00 -4.13 -12.84
C GLY A 103 -0.62 -3.14 -11.88
N ALA A 104 -1.54 -2.32 -12.37
CA ALA A 104 -2.36 -1.42 -11.56
C ALA A 104 -3.82 -1.85 -11.67
N VAL A 105 -4.53 -1.92 -10.54
CA VAL A 105 -5.95 -2.27 -10.48
C VAL A 105 -6.71 -1.07 -9.94
N PHE A 106 -7.77 -0.68 -10.64
CA PHE A 106 -8.63 0.43 -10.25
C PHE A 106 -10.05 -0.06 -10.02
N LEU A 107 -10.66 0.38 -8.93
CA LEU A 107 -12.04 0.07 -8.59
C LEU A 107 -12.72 1.33 -8.07
N TYR A 108 -13.88 1.65 -8.66
CA TYR A 108 -14.81 2.60 -8.10
C TYR A 108 -16.14 1.89 -7.85
N VAL A 109 -16.63 1.99 -6.62
CA VAL A 109 -17.89 1.38 -6.17
C VAL A 109 -18.70 2.36 -5.31
N ASN A 110 -18.60 3.65 -5.65
CA ASN A 110 -19.23 4.73 -4.90
C ASN A 110 -18.89 4.71 -3.39
N TYR A 111 -17.61 4.45 -3.07
CA TYR A 111 -17.13 4.37 -1.69
C TYR A 111 -17.14 5.74 -0.96
N ASP A 112 -17.27 6.83 -1.72
CA ASP A 112 -17.31 8.21 -1.24
C ASP A 112 -18.72 8.82 -1.26
N GLY A 113 -19.71 8.15 -1.88
CA GLY A 113 -21.10 8.63 -1.96
C GLY A 113 -21.35 9.67 -3.04
N GLU A 114 -20.37 9.97 -3.89
CA GLU A 114 -20.46 11.03 -4.92
C GLU A 114 -21.08 10.54 -6.23
N ASP A 115 -21.18 9.21 -6.42
CA ASP A 115 -21.68 8.56 -7.64
C ASP A 115 -21.05 9.11 -8.94
N LYS A 116 -19.77 9.47 -8.84
CA LYS A 116 -19.01 10.10 -9.92
C LYS A 116 -17.72 9.35 -10.17
N LEU A 117 -17.57 8.86 -11.39
CA LEU A 117 -16.33 8.18 -11.79
C LEU A 117 -15.15 9.15 -11.72
N PRO A 118 -14.01 8.73 -11.14
CA PRO A 118 -12.80 9.53 -11.14
C PRO A 118 -12.18 9.55 -12.55
N GLU A 119 -11.55 10.66 -12.90
CA GLU A 119 -10.73 10.83 -14.10
C GLU A 119 -9.32 11.21 -13.66
N PHE A 120 -8.32 10.50 -14.15
CA PHE A 120 -6.93 10.72 -13.80
C PHE A 120 -6.00 10.11 -14.85
N ASP A 121 -4.79 10.65 -14.91
CA ASP A 121 -3.68 10.09 -15.66
C ASP A 121 -2.80 9.21 -14.77
N LEU A 122 -2.34 8.07 -15.30
CA LEU A 122 -1.32 7.24 -14.67
C LEU A 122 0.01 7.44 -15.37
N HIS A 123 1.00 7.98 -14.65
CA HIS A 123 2.36 8.15 -15.15
C HIS A 123 3.29 7.09 -14.57
N LEU A 124 4.07 6.43 -15.43
CA LEU A 124 5.12 5.50 -15.05
C LEU A 124 6.46 6.04 -15.51
N GLY A 125 7.39 6.24 -14.56
CA GLY A 125 8.71 6.78 -14.85
C GLY A 125 9.38 7.32 -13.61
N ALA A 126 10.62 7.76 -13.75
CA ALA A 126 11.26 8.58 -12.73
C ALA A 126 10.49 9.90 -12.58
N ASN A 127 10.42 10.41 -11.35
CA ASN A 127 9.91 11.76 -11.08
C ASN A 127 10.83 12.84 -11.64
#